data_AF-A0A920WM66-F1
#
_entry.id   AF-A0A920WM66-F1
#
_cell.length_a   1.000
_cell.length_b   1.000
_cell.length_c   1.000
_cell.angle_alpha   90.00
_cell.angle_beta   90.00
_cell.angle_gamma   90.00
#
_symmetry.space_group_name_H-M   'P 1'
#
loop_
_entity.id
_entity.type
_entity.pdbx_description
1 polymer ?
#
loop_
_entity_poly.entity_id
_entity_poly.type
_entity_poly.pdbx_seq_one_letter_code
_entity_poly.pdbx_strand_id
1 'polypeptide(L)'
;MGLHVEALHDVARFEEACRRASAAGVPIVALKTGSSPRAAEIAASHTSSLVGADAAYGALFDRLGVRRVRSLAELLDTLLVLDRVGGLPGNRIVSLSCSGGEASIVADSCAGLDLNLPPFTDAQAERIRAALGEGEATDLVSVSNPFDYHTFIWGDRDRLTGTFTSALDGPVDAALLILDFPGAGLDDATWWPTLDAFAEACVSTRTPGVVAASLAENLPVVVEEAATDAGLVAVRGIEAALVVLEAAAQWGARPDHPPLLPPGRPRDRRVA
;
A
#
# COMPACT_ATOMS: atom_id res chain seq x y z
N MET A 1 13.88 2.97 4.23
CA MET A 1 15.18 2.53 3.68
C MET A 1 14.93 1.38 2.71
N GLY A 2 15.42 1.48 1.47
CA GLY A 2 15.30 0.41 0.47
C GLY A 2 16.60 -0.38 0.32
N LEU A 3 16.50 -1.71 0.23
CA LEU A 3 17.63 -2.62 0.04
C LEU A 3 17.39 -3.51 -1.17
N HIS A 4 18.36 -3.57 -2.08
CA HIS A 4 18.48 -4.70 -3.00
C HIS A 4 19.42 -5.72 -2.39
N VAL A 5 18.91 -6.90 -2.07
CA VAL A 5 19.65 -7.94 -1.33
C VAL A 5 19.91 -9.11 -2.25
N GLU A 6 21.18 -9.43 -2.47
CA GLU A 6 21.59 -10.66 -3.19
C GLU A 6 21.93 -11.76 -2.18
N ALA A 7 22.73 -11.43 -1.17
CA ALA A 7 23.12 -12.32 -0.08
C ALA A 7 23.40 -11.54 1.22
N LEU A 8 23.22 -12.21 2.36
CA LEU A 8 23.62 -11.74 3.69
C LEU A 8 24.82 -12.56 4.18
N HIS A 9 25.97 -11.91 4.33
CA HIS A 9 27.18 -12.57 4.84
C HIS A 9 27.28 -12.61 6.37
N ASP A 10 26.66 -11.65 7.05
CA ASP A 10 26.66 -11.54 8.52
C ASP A 10 25.23 -11.24 9.00
N VAL A 11 24.50 -12.32 9.32
CA VAL A 11 23.09 -12.25 9.75
C VAL A 11 22.94 -11.52 11.08
N ALA A 12 23.88 -11.71 12.01
CA ALA A 12 23.82 -11.08 13.34
C ALA A 12 23.99 -9.55 13.22
N ARG A 13 24.90 -9.09 12.36
CA ARG A 13 25.06 -7.65 12.10
C ARG A 13 23.87 -7.07 11.35
N PHE A 14 23.26 -7.82 10.44
CA PHE A 14 22.05 -7.40 9.75
C PHE A 14 20.86 -7.25 10.70
N GLU A 15 20.66 -8.21 11.61
CA GLU A 15 19.64 -8.13 12.67
C GLU A 15 19.85 -6.89 13.55
N GLU A 16 21.07 -6.63 13.99
CA GLU A 16 21.38 -5.44 14.79
C GLU A 16 21.08 -4.13 14.05
N ALA A 17 21.39 -4.09 12.74
CA ALA A 17 21.05 -2.93 11.90
C ALA A 17 19.52 -2.74 11.78
N CYS A 18 18.76 -3.83 11.59
CA CYS A 18 17.30 -3.78 11.51
C CYS A 18 16.69 -3.30 12.83
N ARG A 19 17.18 -3.79 13.95
CA ARG A 19 16.75 -3.35 15.29
C ARG A 19 16.98 -1.86 15.50
N ARG A 20 18.16 -1.36 15.12
CA ARG A 20 18.47 0.09 15.20
C ARG A 20 17.57 0.93 14.30
N ALA A 21 17.27 0.46 13.09
CA ALA A 21 16.35 1.14 12.19
C ALA A 21 14.93 1.17 12.77
N SER A 22 14.43 0.04 13.28
CA SER A 22 13.11 -0.05 13.91
C SER A 22 12.99 0.88 15.13
N ALA A 23 14.00 0.90 16.01
CA ALA A 23 14.06 1.79 17.17
C ALA A 23 14.12 3.29 16.77
N ALA A 24 14.67 3.59 15.60
CA ALA A 24 14.68 4.94 15.02
C ALA A 24 13.41 5.27 14.22
N GLY A 25 12.42 4.36 14.14
CA GLY A 25 11.21 4.54 13.35
C GLY A 25 11.45 4.51 11.84
N VAL A 26 12.55 3.93 11.38
CA VAL A 26 12.91 3.85 9.95
C VAL A 26 12.51 2.46 9.40
N PRO A 27 11.53 2.39 8.49
CA PRO A 27 11.17 1.12 7.86
C PRO A 27 12.27 0.61 6.93
N ILE A 28 12.39 -0.71 6.83
CA ILE A 28 13.29 -1.39 5.88
C ILE A 28 12.45 -2.17 4.89
N VAL A 29 12.64 -1.90 3.61
CA VAL A 29 12.02 -2.62 2.49
C VAL A 29 13.12 -3.31 1.70
N ALA A 30 12.99 -4.60 1.43
CA ALA A 30 14.01 -5.40 0.78
C ALA A 30 13.50 -6.12 -0.47
N LEU A 31 14.16 -5.89 -1.60
CA LEU A 31 14.03 -6.69 -2.82
C LEU A 31 15.11 -7.78 -2.80
N LYS A 32 14.72 -9.04 -2.53
CA LYS A 32 15.63 -10.19 -2.55
C LYS A 32 15.65 -10.82 -3.95
N THR A 33 16.81 -10.77 -4.61
CA THR A 33 17.05 -11.45 -5.89
C THR A 33 17.86 -12.73 -5.69
N GLY A 34 17.98 -13.59 -6.71
CA GLY A 34 18.69 -14.87 -6.55
C GLY A 34 17.89 -15.98 -5.84
N SER A 35 16.56 -15.84 -5.80
CA SER A 35 15.65 -16.69 -5.03
C SER A 35 15.21 -17.96 -5.77
N SER A 36 15.24 -17.96 -7.11
CA SER A 36 14.95 -19.15 -7.92
C SER A 36 16.21 -20.02 -8.03
N PRO A 37 16.10 -21.34 -8.26
CA PRO A 37 17.27 -22.22 -8.41
C PRO A 37 18.26 -21.70 -9.47
N ARG A 38 17.73 -21.23 -10.61
CA ARG A 38 18.53 -20.67 -11.70
C ARG A 38 19.18 -19.32 -11.33
N ALA A 39 18.46 -18.46 -10.60
CA ALA A 39 19.03 -17.19 -10.13
C ALA A 39 20.02 -17.39 -8.98
N ALA A 40 19.83 -18.43 -8.15
CA ALA A 40 20.75 -18.83 -7.10
C ALA A 40 22.07 -19.34 -7.69
N GLU A 41 22.03 -20.12 -8.77
CA GLU A 41 23.22 -20.55 -9.53
C GLU A 41 23.99 -19.37 -10.12
N ILE A 42 23.28 -18.40 -10.74
CA ILE A 42 23.89 -17.17 -11.28
C ILE A 42 24.48 -16.31 -10.16
N ALA A 43 23.76 -16.14 -9.05
CA ALA A 43 24.25 -15.38 -7.90
C ALA A 43 25.46 -16.06 -7.23
N ALA A 44 25.47 -17.38 -7.13
CA ALA A 44 26.57 -18.16 -6.56
C ALA A 44 27.86 -18.04 -7.38
N SER A 45 27.76 -18.01 -8.71
CA SER A 45 28.93 -17.85 -9.60
C SER A 45 29.55 -16.44 -9.52
N HIS A 46 28.75 -15.42 -9.16
CA HIS A 46 29.20 -14.03 -9.04
C HIS A 46 29.63 -13.61 -7.62
N THR A 47 28.99 -14.11 -6.57
CA THR A 47 29.17 -13.59 -5.20
C THR A 47 29.93 -14.52 -4.25
N SER A 48 30.33 -15.73 -4.69
CA SER A 48 31.05 -16.73 -3.87
C SER A 48 30.42 -16.95 -2.48
N SER A 49 29.10 -16.81 -2.38
CA SER A 49 28.35 -16.90 -1.13
C SER A 49 27.33 -18.03 -1.20
N LEU A 50 27.12 -18.71 -0.07
CA LEU A 50 26.10 -19.74 0.03
C LEU A 50 24.73 -19.03 -0.05
N VAL A 51 24.03 -19.18 -1.18
CA VAL A 51 22.68 -18.67 -1.33
C VAL A 51 21.78 -19.45 -0.37
N GLY A 52 21.46 -18.84 0.78
CA GLY A 52 20.53 -19.40 1.74
C GLY A 52 19.15 -19.62 1.09
N ALA A 53 18.43 -20.66 1.53
CA ALA A 53 17.12 -20.99 0.99
C ALA A 53 16.16 -19.78 1.07
N ASP A 54 15.37 -19.54 0.02
CA ASP A 54 14.49 -18.36 -0.05
C ASP A 54 13.51 -18.27 1.13
N ALA A 55 13.04 -19.42 1.60
CA ALA A 55 12.19 -19.53 2.78
C ALA A 55 12.88 -19.01 4.06
N ALA A 56 14.20 -19.20 4.20
CA ALA A 56 14.96 -18.69 5.34
C ALA A 56 15.07 -17.15 5.30
N TYR A 57 15.21 -16.56 4.11
CA TYR A 57 15.16 -15.10 3.95
C TYR A 57 13.79 -14.54 4.28
N GLY A 58 12.71 -15.20 3.82
CA GLY A 58 11.34 -14.84 4.20
C GLY A 58 11.17 -14.81 5.72
N ALA A 59 11.44 -15.93 6.37
CA ALA A 59 11.32 -16.05 7.82
C ALA A 59 12.20 -15.04 8.60
N LEU A 60 13.42 -14.78 8.13
CA LEU A 60 14.30 -13.78 8.73
C LEU A 60 13.72 -12.36 8.59
N PHE A 61 13.27 -12.00 7.39
CA PHE A 61 12.71 -10.68 7.13
C PHE A 61 11.42 -10.43 7.90
N ASP A 62 10.50 -11.39 7.91
CA ASP A 62 9.26 -11.31 8.67
C ASP A 62 9.54 -11.07 10.16
N ARG A 63 10.51 -11.79 10.73
CA ARG A 63 10.91 -11.63 12.13
C ARG A 63 11.63 -10.31 12.42
N LEU A 64 12.37 -9.75 11.47
CA LEU A 64 13.07 -8.48 11.65
C LEU A 64 12.21 -7.26 11.33
N GLY A 65 10.94 -7.46 10.91
CA GLY A 65 10.09 -6.38 10.43
C GLY A 65 10.59 -5.76 9.13
N VAL A 66 11.36 -6.52 8.34
CA VAL A 66 11.82 -6.11 7.00
C VAL A 66 10.73 -6.47 6.01
N ARG A 67 10.17 -5.48 5.32
CA ARG A 67 9.15 -5.74 4.31
C ARG A 67 9.81 -6.26 3.04
N ARG A 68 9.54 -7.51 2.68
CA ARG A 68 10.00 -8.09 1.43
C ARG A 68 9.06 -7.70 0.27
N VAL A 69 9.64 -7.24 -0.82
CA VAL A 69 8.96 -6.95 -2.10
C VAL A 69 9.50 -7.83 -3.22
N ARG A 70 8.75 -7.97 -4.31
CA ARG A 70 9.05 -8.90 -5.41
C ARG A 70 9.50 -8.23 -6.70
N SER A 71 9.32 -6.92 -6.80
CA SER A 71 9.73 -6.13 -7.96
C SER A 71 10.38 -4.81 -7.55
N LEU A 72 11.08 -4.18 -8.50
CA LEU A 72 11.62 -2.84 -8.30
C LEU A 72 10.51 -1.79 -8.18
N ALA A 73 9.40 -1.97 -8.91
CA ALA A 73 8.22 -1.12 -8.80
C ALA A 73 7.66 -1.16 -7.38
N GLU A 74 7.38 -2.36 -6.84
CA GLU A 74 6.94 -2.52 -5.45
C GLU A 74 7.93 -1.91 -4.45
N LEU A 75 9.25 -2.04 -4.68
CA LEU A 75 10.25 -1.43 -3.79
C LEU A 75 10.09 0.10 -3.73
N LEU A 76 9.95 0.76 -4.88
CA LEU A 76 9.84 2.21 -4.96
C LEU A 76 8.49 2.69 -4.42
N ASP A 77 7.39 2.05 -4.82
CA ASP A 77 6.04 2.43 -4.37
C ASP A 77 5.88 2.22 -2.86
N THR A 78 6.43 1.12 -2.32
CA THR A 78 6.40 0.87 -0.86
C THR A 78 7.19 1.94 -0.10
N LEU A 79 8.34 2.36 -0.62
CA LEU A 79 9.13 3.42 0.00
C LEU A 79 8.41 4.77 -0.04
N LEU A 80 7.76 5.09 -1.15
CA LEU A 80 6.97 6.32 -1.31
C LEU A 80 5.81 6.36 -0.31
N VAL A 81 5.03 5.29 -0.24
CA VAL A 81 3.90 5.20 0.70
C VAL A 81 4.38 5.26 2.15
N LEU A 82 5.42 4.52 2.53
CA LEU A 82 5.94 4.55 3.89
C LEU A 82 6.55 5.91 4.29
N ASP A 83 7.09 6.67 3.33
CA ASP A 83 7.59 8.03 3.57
C ASP A 83 6.45 9.02 3.84
N ARG A 84 5.34 8.91 3.09
CA ARG A 84 4.23 9.87 3.13
C ARG A 84 3.12 9.51 4.12
N VAL A 85 2.76 8.23 4.18
CA VAL A 85 1.69 7.70 5.04
C VAL A 85 2.25 7.16 6.36
N GLY A 86 3.48 6.65 6.36
CA GLY A 86 4.05 5.98 7.52
C GLY A 86 3.43 4.60 7.76
N GLY A 87 3.46 4.15 9.02
CA GLY A 87 2.83 2.90 9.42
C GLY A 87 1.35 3.10 9.72
N LEU A 88 0.49 2.29 9.11
CA LEU A 88 -0.95 2.33 9.36
C LEU A 88 -1.28 1.69 10.71
N PRO A 89 -2.31 2.17 11.43
CA PRO A 89 -2.72 1.60 12.72
C PRO A 89 -3.31 0.19 12.60
N GLY A 90 -3.68 -0.22 11.39
CA GLY A 90 -4.26 -1.53 11.09
C GLY A 90 -4.34 -1.76 9.59
N ASN A 91 -5.11 -2.79 9.20
CA ASN A 91 -5.21 -3.28 7.83
C ASN A 91 -6.62 -3.16 7.24
N ARG A 92 -7.50 -2.34 7.83
CA ARG A 92 -8.87 -2.13 7.34
C ARG A 92 -8.87 -1.06 6.25
N ILE A 93 -9.15 -1.45 5.03
CA ILE A 93 -9.12 -0.58 3.85
C ILE A 93 -10.55 -0.32 3.38
N VAL A 94 -10.85 0.92 3.01
CA VAL A 94 -12.00 1.23 2.15
C VAL A 94 -11.51 1.50 0.74
N SER A 95 -12.13 0.85 -0.24
CA SER A 95 -11.84 1.10 -1.66
C SER A 95 -13.02 1.81 -2.31
N LEU A 96 -12.73 2.78 -3.16
CA LEU A 96 -13.68 3.60 -3.91
C LEU A 96 -13.34 3.51 -5.40
N SER A 97 -14.32 3.17 -6.25
CA SER A 97 -14.19 3.20 -7.71
C SER A 97 -15.52 3.59 -8.35
N CYS A 98 -15.51 4.12 -9.56
CA CYS A 98 -16.74 4.40 -10.31
C CYS A 98 -17.21 3.21 -11.16
N SER A 99 -16.56 2.05 -10.99
CA SER A 99 -16.73 0.85 -11.79
C SER A 99 -16.74 -0.40 -10.89
N GLY A 100 -17.80 -1.20 -11.04
CA GLY A 100 -17.91 -2.50 -10.37
C GLY A 100 -16.85 -3.52 -10.82
N GLY A 101 -16.27 -3.33 -12.02
CA GLY A 101 -15.15 -4.14 -12.49
C GLY A 101 -13.89 -3.90 -11.67
N GLU A 102 -13.56 -2.62 -11.42
CA GLU A 102 -12.45 -2.21 -10.54
C GLU A 102 -12.68 -2.66 -9.10
N ALA A 103 -13.91 -2.52 -8.60
CA ALA A 103 -14.29 -3.02 -7.28
C ALA A 103 -14.06 -4.54 -7.15
N SER A 104 -14.39 -5.31 -8.20
CA SER A 104 -14.16 -6.76 -8.24
C SER A 104 -12.66 -7.08 -8.31
N ILE A 105 -11.88 -6.35 -9.11
CA ILE A 105 -10.42 -6.51 -9.18
C ILE A 105 -9.80 -6.24 -7.80
N VAL A 106 -10.20 -5.18 -7.11
CA VAL A 106 -9.71 -4.90 -5.74
C VAL A 106 -10.04 -6.05 -4.79
N ALA A 107 -11.28 -6.57 -4.83
CA ALA A 107 -11.67 -7.69 -3.98
C ALA A 107 -10.84 -8.95 -4.26
N ASP A 108 -10.63 -9.29 -5.53
CA ASP A 108 -9.84 -10.44 -5.96
C ASP A 108 -8.34 -10.27 -5.64
N SER A 109 -7.78 -9.09 -5.88
CA SER A 109 -6.37 -8.77 -5.61
C SER A 109 -6.05 -8.69 -4.11
N CYS A 110 -7.04 -8.45 -3.26
CA CYS A 110 -6.90 -8.60 -1.81
C CYS A 110 -6.77 -10.07 -1.37
N ALA A 111 -7.16 -11.03 -2.21
CA ALA A 111 -7.04 -12.44 -1.86
C ALA A 111 -5.57 -12.85 -1.69
N GLY A 112 -5.21 -13.23 -0.46
CA GLY A 112 -3.83 -13.60 -0.10
C GLY A 112 -3.00 -12.45 0.48
N LEU A 113 -3.57 -11.24 0.58
CA LEU A 113 -3.03 -10.16 1.40
C LEU A 113 -3.68 -10.17 2.79
N ASP A 114 -2.95 -9.71 3.79
CA ASP A 114 -3.45 -9.41 5.14
C ASP A 114 -4.11 -8.02 5.16
N LEU A 115 -5.09 -7.82 4.27
CA LEU A 115 -5.94 -6.64 4.20
C LEU A 115 -7.39 -7.04 4.45
N ASN A 116 -8.12 -6.18 5.16
CA ASN A 116 -9.52 -6.37 5.46
C ASN A 116 -10.33 -5.26 4.77
N LEU A 117 -11.36 -5.64 4.02
CA LEU A 117 -12.32 -4.73 3.40
C LEU A 117 -13.63 -4.81 4.21
N PRO A 118 -13.73 -4.13 5.38
CA PRO A 118 -14.88 -4.28 6.24
C PRO A 118 -16.14 -3.75 5.56
N PRO A 119 -17.30 -4.41 5.73
CA PRO A 119 -18.56 -3.86 5.26
C PRO A 119 -18.85 -2.53 5.96
N PHE A 120 -19.54 -1.62 5.27
CA PHE A 120 -20.00 -0.39 5.89
C PHE A 120 -20.99 -0.71 7.02
N THR A 121 -20.89 0.06 8.11
CA THR A 121 -21.92 0.04 9.16
C THR A 121 -23.24 0.57 8.63
N ASP A 122 -24.36 0.21 9.26
CA ASP A 122 -25.68 0.73 8.86
C ASP A 122 -25.71 2.27 8.85
N ALA A 123 -25.09 2.89 9.84
CA ALA A 123 -24.99 4.35 9.94
C ALA A 123 -24.17 4.96 8.79
N GLN A 124 -23.07 4.34 8.37
CA GLN A 124 -22.33 4.77 7.19
C GLN A 124 -23.18 4.60 5.94
N ALA A 125 -23.84 3.46 5.78
CA ALA A 125 -24.65 3.17 4.61
C ALA A 125 -25.83 4.13 4.46
N GLU A 126 -26.46 4.55 5.57
CA GLU A 126 -27.49 5.60 5.57
C GLU A 126 -26.93 6.96 5.11
N ARG A 127 -25.77 7.38 5.64
CA ARG A 127 -25.14 8.66 5.24
C ARG A 127 -24.67 8.64 3.79
N ILE A 128 -24.12 7.52 3.32
CA ILE A 128 -23.71 7.32 1.92
C ILE A 128 -24.92 7.49 1.00
N ARG A 129 -26.04 6.80 1.27
CA ARG A 129 -27.26 6.94 0.45
C ARG A 129 -27.80 8.37 0.45
N ALA A 130 -27.80 9.04 1.60
CA ALA A 130 -28.23 10.43 1.68
C ALA A 130 -27.33 11.37 0.85
N ALA A 131 -26.01 11.16 0.86
CA ALA A 131 -25.06 11.95 0.06
C ALA A 131 -25.14 11.64 -1.45
N LEU A 132 -25.42 10.38 -1.80
CA LEU A 132 -25.73 9.97 -3.17
C LEU A 132 -27.01 10.63 -3.70
N GLY A 133 -27.88 11.23 -2.86
CA GLY A 133 -29.05 12.00 -3.30
C GLY A 133 -30.29 11.16 -3.57
N GLU A 134 -31.02 11.45 -4.64
CA GLU A 134 -32.25 10.73 -5.03
C GLU A 134 -32.14 10.16 -6.45
N GLY A 135 -33.05 9.25 -6.81
CA GLY A 135 -33.14 8.65 -8.15
C GLY A 135 -32.13 7.52 -8.38
N GLU A 136 -31.63 7.38 -9.61
CA GLU A 136 -30.77 6.26 -10.03
C GLU A 136 -29.53 6.08 -9.14
N ALA A 137 -28.96 7.17 -8.63
CA ALA A 137 -27.82 7.14 -7.72
C ALA A 137 -28.11 6.42 -6.38
N THR A 138 -29.37 6.37 -5.94
CA THR A 138 -29.76 5.63 -4.72
C THR A 138 -30.35 4.27 -5.03
N ASP A 139 -31.04 4.13 -6.17
CA ASP A 139 -31.75 2.91 -6.52
C ASP A 139 -30.83 1.82 -7.11
N LEU A 140 -29.73 2.22 -7.77
CA LEU A 140 -28.84 1.30 -8.49
C LEU A 140 -27.48 1.10 -7.81
N VAL A 141 -27.09 1.98 -6.90
CA VAL A 141 -25.78 1.90 -6.23
C VAL A 141 -25.83 0.92 -5.06
N SER A 142 -25.04 -0.15 -5.16
CA SER A 142 -24.82 -1.09 -4.06
C SER A 142 -23.83 -0.51 -3.06
N VAL A 143 -24.31 -0.19 -1.85
CA VAL A 143 -23.46 0.34 -0.77
C VAL A 143 -22.74 -0.81 -0.07
N SER A 144 -21.55 -1.13 -0.57
CA SER A 144 -20.65 -2.19 -0.08
C SER A 144 -19.19 -1.74 -0.13
N ASN A 145 -18.27 -2.49 0.50
CA ASN A 145 -16.83 -2.27 0.38
C ASN A 145 -16.18 -3.54 -0.21
N PRO A 146 -15.50 -3.48 -1.37
CA PRO A 146 -15.19 -2.30 -2.20
C PRO A 146 -16.44 -1.57 -2.72
N PHE A 147 -16.35 -0.24 -2.80
CA PHE A 147 -17.48 0.61 -3.10
C PHE A 147 -17.43 1.14 -4.53
N ASP A 148 -18.34 0.62 -5.36
CA ASP A 148 -18.68 1.18 -6.66
C ASP A 148 -19.69 2.32 -6.46
N TYR A 149 -19.21 3.56 -6.49
CA TYR A 149 -20.07 4.74 -6.38
C TYR A 149 -20.72 5.15 -7.72
N HIS A 150 -20.44 4.39 -8.80
CA HIS A 150 -20.93 4.63 -10.14
C HIS A 150 -20.53 6.01 -10.69
N THR A 151 -21.04 6.38 -11.87
CA THR A 151 -20.79 7.69 -12.50
C THR A 151 -21.95 8.68 -12.37
N PHE A 152 -23.01 8.35 -11.60
CA PHE A 152 -24.21 9.20 -11.49
C PHE A 152 -23.95 10.57 -10.85
N ILE A 153 -22.93 10.66 -9.99
CA ILE A 153 -22.48 11.90 -9.35
C ILE A 153 -21.15 12.40 -9.92
N TRP A 154 -20.74 11.91 -11.09
CA TRP A 154 -19.47 12.25 -11.71
C TRP A 154 -19.39 13.76 -12.02
N GLY A 155 -18.27 14.39 -11.64
CA GLY A 155 -18.08 15.83 -11.77
C GLY A 155 -18.84 16.69 -10.75
N ASP A 156 -19.74 16.12 -9.95
CA ASP A 156 -20.41 16.82 -8.84
C ASP A 156 -19.56 16.72 -7.57
N ARG A 157 -18.62 17.65 -7.41
CA ARG A 157 -17.65 17.68 -6.31
C ARG A 157 -18.33 17.56 -4.93
N ASP A 158 -19.42 18.29 -4.70
CA ASP A 158 -20.04 18.36 -3.38
C ASP A 158 -20.67 17.01 -2.98
N ARG A 159 -21.36 16.37 -3.92
CA ARG A 159 -21.91 15.02 -3.69
C ARG A 159 -20.83 13.97 -3.54
N LEU A 160 -19.76 14.05 -4.35
CA LEU A 160 -18.58 13.19 -4.23
C LEU A 160 -17.94 13.33 -2.84
N THR A 161 -17.70 14.56 -2.38
CA THR A 161 -17.10 14.83 -1.06
C THR A 161 -17.98 14.26 0.06
N GLY A 162 -19.29 14.51 0.03
CA GLY A 162 -20.22 13.97 1.03
C GLY A 162 -20.26 12.44 1.05
N THR A 163 -20.21 11.82 -0.13
CA THR A 163 -20.23 10.36 -0.31
C THR A 163 -18.94 9.72 0.20
N PHE A 164 -17.78 10.24 -0.20
CA PHE A 164 -16.47 9.73 0.23
C PHE A 164 -16.24 9.96 1.71
N THR A 165 -16.59 11.14 2.24
CA THR A 165 -16.49 11.42 3.68
C THR A 165 -17.32 10.42 4.49
N SER A 166 -18.55 10.12 4.04
CA SER A 166 -19.41 9.14 4.71
C SER A 166 -18.87 7.71 4.65
N ALA A 167 -18.23 7.34 3.54
CA ALA A 167 -17.57 6.04 3.39
C ALA A 167 -16.32 5.90 4.29
N LEU A 168 -15.55 6.98 4.44
CA LEU A 168 -14.33 7.01 5.26
C LEU A 168 -14.61 7.19 6.75
N ASP A 169 -15.77 7.74 7.13
CA ASP A 169 -16.18 7.96 8.53
C ASP A 169 -16.66 6.66 9.21
N GLY A 170 -15.71 5.75 9.43
CA GLY A 170 -15.92 4.45 10.04
C GLY A 170 -14.64 3.75 10.46
N PRO A 171 -14.70 2.44 10.77
CA PRO A 171 -13.57 1.66 11.29
C PRO A 171 -12.57 1.30 10.17
N VAL A 172 -11.96 2.30 9.53
CA VAL A 172 -10.98 2.15 8.45
C VAL A 172 -9.63 2.74 8.87
N ASP A 173 -8.55 2.15 8.38
CA ASP A 173 -7.17 2.53 8.67
C ASP A 173 -6.51 3.26 7.49
N ALA A 174 -6.98 3.03 6.26
CA ALA A 174 -6.63 3.80 5.06
C ALA A 174 -7.70 3.70 3.97
N ALA A 175 -7.64 4.59 2.99
CA ALA A 175 -8.55 4.64 1.85
C ALA A 175 -7.80 4.50 0.52
N LEU A 176 -8.40 3.78 -0.42
CA LEU A 176 -7.91 3.60 -1.79
C LEU A 176 -8.95 4.14 -2.77
N LEU A 177 -8.58 5.12 -3.60
CA LEU A 177 -9.38 5.56 -4.72
C LEU A 177 -8.80 4.99 -6.02
N ILE A 178 -9.62 4.32 -6.82
CA ILE A 178 -9.30 4.00 -8.21
C ILE A 178 -9.84 5.12 -9.11
N LEU A 179 -8.94 5.77 -9.84
CA LEU A 179 -9.26 6.90 -10.71
C LEU A 179 -8.36 6.91 -11.95
N ASP A 180 -8.90 6.44 -13.07
CA ASP A 180 -8.19 6.35 -14.35
C ASP A 180 -8.31 7.65 -15.15
N PHE A 181 -7.34 8.56 -15.01
CA PHE A 181 -7.29 9.78 -15.83
C PHE A 181 -7.04 9.44 -17.30
N PRO A 182 -7.67 10.17 -18.24
CA PRO A 182 -7.46 9.93 -19.66
C PRO A 182 -6.03 10.30 -20.08
N GLY A 183 -5.57 9.69 -21.17
CA GLY A 183 -4.24 9.96 -21.74
C GLY A 183 -4.09 11.40 -22.25
N ALA A 184 -2.83 11.81 -22.45
CA ALA A 184 -2.49 13.17 -22.86
C ALA A 184 -3.25 13.64 -24.12
N GLY A 185 -3.81 14.85 -24.07
CA GLY A 185 -4.53 15.48 -25.17
C GLY A 185 -6.04 15.19 -25.19
N LEU A 186 -6.55 14.38 -24.26
CA LEU A 186 -7.97 14.21 -23.99
C LEU A 186 -8.43 15.18 -22.89
N ASP A 187 -9.73 15.45 -22.84
CA ASP A 187 -10.35 16.27 -21.80
C ASP A 187 -10.46 15.48 -20.49
N ASP A 188 -9.80 15.98 -19.44
CA ASP A 188 -9.79 15.39 -18.09
C ASP A 188 -10.56 16.24 -17.07
N ALA A 189 -11.25 17.30 -17.50
CA ALA A 189 -11.84 18.31 -16.61
C ALA A 189 -12.78 17.73 -15.55
N THR A 190 -13.46 16.62 -15.86
CA THR A 190 -14.43 15.99 -14.96
C THR A 190 -13.83 14.97 -13.98
N TRP A 191 -12.53 14.62 -14.10
CA TRP A 191 -11.82 13.74 -13.16
C TRP A 191 -11.32 14.49 -11.92
N TRP A 192 -10.90 15.74 -12.11
CA TRP A 192 -10.38 16.60 -11.03
C TRP A 192 -11.33 16.75 -9.83
N PRO A 193 -12.66 16.96 -10.02
CA PRO A 193 -13.61 16.95 -8.92
C PRO A 193 -13.56 15.70 -8.03
N THR A 194 -13.33 14.52 -8.62
CA THR A 194 -13.26 13.25 -7.90
C THR A 194 -11.98 13.16 -7.07
N LEU A 195 -10.83 13.54 -7.63
CA LEU A 195 -9.56 13.58 -6.89
C LEU A 195 -9.64 14.56 -5.71
N ASP A 196 -10.16 15.76 -5.96
CA ASP A 196 -10.32 16.80 -4.96
C ASP A 196 -11.27 16.37 -3.83
N ALA A 197 -12.42 15.78 -4.19
CA ALA A 197 -13.38 15.27 -3.22
C ALA A 197 -12.80 14.18 -2.34
N PHE A 198 -11.98 13.29 -2.92
CA PHE A 198 -11.32 12.23 -2.16
C PHE A 198 -10.25 12.76 -1.23
N ALA A 199 -9.44 13.72 -1.67
CA ALA A 199 -8.48 14.40 -0.82
C ALA A 199 -9.16 15.10 0.36
N GLU A 200 -10.24 15.83 0.09
CA GLU A 200 -11.02 16.54 1.10
C GLU A 200 -11.66 15.58 2.13
N ALA A 201 -12.18 14.45 1.67
CA ALA A 201 -12.69 13.39 2.54
C ALA A 201 -11.58 12.82 3.45
N CYS A 202 -10.41 12.49 2.89
CA CYS A 202 -9.26 11.98 3.63
C CYS A 202 -8.79 12.96 4.71
N VAL A 203 -8.71 14.25 4.39
CA VAL A 203 -8.37 15.31 5.35
C VAL A 203 -9.42 15.40 6.46
N SER A 204 -10.70 15.39 6.10
CA SER A 204 -11.81 15.55 7.03
C SER A 204 -11.91 14.40 8.04
N THR A 205 -11.65 13.17 7.60
CA THR A 205 -11.69 11.96 8.45
C THR A 205 -10.33 11.60 9.05
N ARG A 206 -9.26 12.30 8.65
CA ARG A 206 -7.86 11.97 8.98
C ARG A 206 -7.48 10.54 8.55
N THR A 207 -8.05 10.09 7.45
CA THR A 207 -7.76 8.77 6.86
C THR A 207 -6.63 8.92 5.84
N PRO A 208 -5.52 8.18 5.96
CA PRO A 208 -4.51 8.16 4.92
C PRO A 208 -5.09 7.70 3.58
N GLY A 209 -4.85 8.47 2.52
CA GLY A 209 -5.42 8.22 1.19
C GLY A 209 -4.36 7.85 0.15
N VAL A 210 -4.64 6.80 -0.61
CA VAL A 210 -3.88 6.37 -1.79
C VAL A 210 -4.78 6.49 -3.01
N VAL A 211 -4.28 7.11 -4.08
CA VAL A 211 -4.93 7.08 -5.39
C VAL A 211 -4.17 6.13 -6.31
N ALA A 212 -4.90 5.28 -7.01
CA ALA A 212 -4.36 4.36 -7.98
C ALA A 212 -5.15 4.41 -9.29
N ALA A 213 -4.49 4.02 -10.37
CA ALA A 213 -5.15 3.80 -11.66
C ALA A 213 -5.18 2.30 -11.96
N SER A 214 -6.16 1.85 -12.72
CA SER A 214 -6.24 0.47 -13.24
C SER A 214 -5.07 0.17 -14.16
N LEU A 215 -4.67 1.14 -14.97
CA LEU A 215 -3.47 1.08 -15.81
C LEU A 215 -2.48 2.16 -15.40
N ALA A 216 -1.19 1.83 -15.40
CA ALA A 216 -0.13 2.76 -14.99
C ALA A 216 -0.08 4.04 -15.86
N GLU A 217 -0.51 3.94 -17.12
CA GLU A 217 -0.59 5.04 -18.08
C GLU A 217 -1.73 6.01 -17.79
N ASN A 218 -2.74 5.60 -17.02
CA ASN A 218 -3.89 6.41 -16.61
C ASN A 218 -3.62 7.21 -15.31
N LEU A 219 -2.36 7.31 -14.90
CA LEU A 219 -1.92 8.21 -13.83
C LEU A 219 -0.79 9.14 -14.36
N PRO A 220 -1.14 10.19 -15.11
CA PRO A 220 -0.17 11.17 -15.61
C PRO A 220 0.59 11.87 -14.47
N VAL A 221 1.82 12.31 -14.73
CA VAL A 221 2.68 12.97 -13.72
C VAL A 221 1.99 14.17 -13.06
N VAL A 222 1.22 14.96 -13.82
CA VAL A 222 0.46 16.11 -13.28
C VAL A 222 -0.55 15.69 -12.21
N VAL A 223 -1.13 14.49 -12.34
CA VAL A 223 -2.07 13.92 -11.36
C VAL A 223 -1.31 13.42 -10.14
N GLU A 224 -0.13 12.81 -10.32
CA GLU A 224 0.73 12.37 -9.21
C GLU A 224 1.20 13.56 -8.35
N GLU A 225 1.58 14.66 -9.01
CA GLU A 225 1.96 15.91 -8.37
C GLU A 225 0.76 16.51 -7.61
N ALA A 226 -0.40 16.61 -8.25
CA ALA A 226 -1.61 17.13 -7.61
C ALA A 226 -2.07 16.27 -6.42
N ALA A 227 -2.01 14.94 -6.53
CA ALA A 227 -2.29 14.03 -5.43
C ALA A 227 -1.32 14.27 -4.26
N THR A 228 -0.03 14.43 -4.55
CA THR A 228 1.00 14.73 -3.54
C THR A 228 0.73 16.06 -2.84
N ASP A 229 0.40 17.12 -3.59
CA ASP A 229 0.09 18.44 -3.05
C ASP A 229 -1.18 18.42 -2.18
N ALA A 230 -2.13 17.53 -2.50
CA ALA A 230 -3.34 17.31 -1.74
C ALA A 230 -3.14 16.39 -0.50
N GLY A 231 -1.93 15.89 -0.27
CA GLY A 231 -1.61 15.01 0.87
C GLY A 231 -1.96 13.53 0.64
N LEU A 232 -2.23 13.13 -0.60
CA LEU A 232 -2.43 11.76 -1.03
C LEU A 232 -1.12 11.14 -1.54
N VAL A 233 -1.13 9.82 -1.73
CA VAL A 233 -0.05 9.12 -2.44
C VAL A 233 -0.58 8.49 -3.71
N ALA A 234 0.07 8.77 -4.84
CA ALA A 234 -0.23 8.16 -6.13
C ALA A 234 0.57 6.85 -6.31
N VAL A 235 -0.12 5.78 -6.72
CA VAL A 235 0.49 4.47 -7.01
C VAL A 235 -0.01 3.95 -8.35
N ARG A 236 0.90 3.51 -9.21
CA ARG A 236 0.59 3.11 -10.59
C ARG A 236 0.13 1.64 -10.69
N GLY A 237 -1.08 1.37 -10.23
CA GLY A 237 -1.73 0.06 -10.37
C GLY A 237 -2.45 -0.38 -9.09
N ILE A 238 -3.58 -1.08 -9.26
CA ILE A 238 -4.39 -1.60 -8.15
C ILE A 238 -3.59 -2.58 -7.27
N GLU A 239 -2.97 -3.59 -7.88
CA GLU A 239 -2.20 -4.60 -7.13
C GLU A 239 -1.04 -3.98 -6.36
N ALA A 240 -0.32 -3.05 -7.01
CA ALA A 240 0.76 -2.31 -6.36
C ALA A 240 0.24 -1.53 -5.15
N ALA A 241 -0.87 -0.79 -5.30
CA ALA A 241 -1.50 -0.02 -4.23
C ALA A 241 -1.90 -0.90 -3.03
N LEU A 242 -2.42 -2.10 -3.26
CA LEU A 242 -2.76 -3.03 -2.19
C LEU A 242 -1.50 -3.59 -1.49
N VAL A 243 -0.47 -3.97 -2.24
CA VAL A 243 0.79 -4.47 -1.67
C VAL A 243 1.48 -3.43 -0.77
N VAL A 244 1.45 -2.15 -1.16
CA VAL A 244 2.04 -1.07 -0.36
C VAL A 244 1.20 -0.69 0.85
N LEU A 245 -0.13 -0.79 0.77
CA LEU A 245 -1.02 -0.62 1.93
C LEU A 245 -0.81 -1.74 2.95
N GLU A 246 -0.67 -3.00 2.52
CA GLU A 246 -0.32 -4.11 3.40
C GLU A 246 1.04 -3.89 4.07
N ALA A 247 2.04 -3.43 3.31
CA ALA A 247 3.35 -3.08 3.84
C ALA A 247 3.28 -1.99 4.92
N ALA A 248 2.46 -0.96 4.71
CA ALA A 248 2.26 0.11 5.67
C ALA A 248 1.54 -0.38 6.94
N ALA A 249 0.53 -1.25 6.81
CA ALA A 249 -0.14 -1.89 7.95
C ALA A 249 0.80 -2.76 8.78
N GLN A 250 1.60 -3.61 8.13
CA GLN A 250 2.58 -4.44 8.81
C GLN A 250 3.67 -3.62 9.52
N TRP A 251 4.09 -2.50 8.93
CA TRP A 251 5.05 -1.60 9.56
C TRP A 251 4.48 -0.92 10.82
N GLY A 252 3.21 -0.52 10.78
CA GLY A 252 2.53 0.05 11.95
C GLY A 252 2.27 -0.98 13.05
N ALA A 253 1.97 -2.23 12.67
CA ALA A 253 1.78 -3.36 13.59
C ALA A 253 3.09 -4.06 14.01
N ARG A 254 4.27 -3.53 13.65
CA ARG A 254 5.53 -4.25 13.80
C ARG A 254 5.78 -4.65 15.27
N PRO A 255 6.14 -5.91 15.51
CA PRO A 255 6.47 -6.38 16.85
C PRO A 255 7.83 -5.86 17.34
N ASP A 256 7.95 -5.61 18.64
CA ASP A 256 9.25 -5.44 19.29
C ASP A 256 9.80 -6.83 19.66
N HIS A 257 10.77 -7.32 18.89
CA HIS A 257 11.31 -8.66 19.07
C HIS A 257 12.70 -8.65 19.71
N PRO A 258 12.95 -9.51 20.72
CA PRO A 258 14.29 -9.73 21.24
C PRO A 258 15.17 -10.44 20.20
N PRO A 259 16.50 -10.25 20.24
CA PRO A 259 17.43 -10.79 19.23
C PRO A 259 17.41 -12.33 19.14
N LEU A 260 17.54 -12.88 17.94
CA LEU A 260 17.66 -14.32 17.61
C LEU A 260 18.85 -14.98 18.28
N LEU A 261 19.97 -14.25 18.33
CA LEU A 261 21.21 -14.72 18.91
C LEU A 261 21.60 -13.77 20.05
N PRO A 262 21.90 -14.27 21.26
CA PRO A 262 22.56 -13.45 22.26
C PRO A 262 23.87 -12.92 21.65
N PRO A 263 24.32 -11.70 21.99
CA PRO A 263 25.53 -11.12 21.42
C PRO A 263 26.66 -12.13 21.55
N GLY A 264 27.11 -12.66 20.40
CA GLY A 264 28.16 -13.66 20.37
C GLY A 264 29.39 -13.07 21.05
N ARG A 265 29.93 -13.75 22.07
CA ARG A 265 31.24 -13.36 22.61
C ARG A 265 32.21 -13.30 21.45
N PRO A 266 33.00 -12.22 21.30
CA PRO A 266 34.06 -12.18 20.29
C PRO A 266 34.88 -13.45 20.43
N ARG A 267 34.92 -14.28 19.39
CA ARG A 267 35.92 -15.34 19.36
C ARG A 267 37.25 -14.62 19.29
N ASP A 268 38.06 -14.75 20.34
CA ASP A 268 39.47 -14.37 20.31
C ASP A 268 40.04 -14.96 19.01
N ARG A 269 40.33 -14.09 18.04
CA ARG A 269 41.23 -14.43 16.95
C ARG A 269 42.61 -14.57 17.59
N ARG A 270 42.85 -15.73 18.21
CA ARG A 270 44.21 -16.14 18.54
C ARG A 270 44.92 -16.34 17.21
N VAL A 271 45.76 -15.38 16.91
CA VAL A 271 46.88 -15.52 15.98
C VAL A 271 47.75 -16.64 16.54
N ALA A 272 47.80 -17.76 15.83
CA ALA A 272 48.89 -18.73 15.81
C ALA A 272 48.77 -19.55 14.52
#